data_AF-A0A4Q4XYE5-F1
#
_entry.id   AF-A0A4Q4XYE5-F1
#
_cell.length_a   1.000
_cell.length_b   1.000
_cell.length_c   1.000
_cell.angle_alpha   90.00
_cell.angle_beta   90.00
_cell.angle_gamma   90.00
#
_symmetry.space_group_name_H-M   'P 1'
#
loop_
_entity.id
_entity.type
_entity.pdbx_description
1 polymer ?
#
loop_
_entity_poly.entity_id
_entity_poly.type
_entity_poly.pdbx_seq_one_letter_code
_entity_poly.pdbx_strand_id
1 'polypeptide(L)'
;MLFVRGNADSATWQAKLHVSLATSSTISLSDPNAALDVIVSVRIVDSANPGEPITCLIHRTVFQVFGEGDGGVDMFARGAFGSIRGVDSENNHTERRISLGLFRVNETMRSDALDLRERGYEFLTIPGDGSAVTMTHRLDWNRIFKYEEKLSREDLKAGEKFRIGLNKKFIGTSWWCFGDLEGDLKGRRFYAWCEDDFRNDRPDDAFLREGNWALSKDPTLLKWQWSTEDDDVTFEVIE
;
A
#
# COMPACT_ATOMS: atom_id res chain seq x y z
N MET A 1 1.24 -12.84 -3.97
CA MET A 1 -0.22 -12.65 -4.03
C MET A 1 -0.48 -11.58 -5.08
N LEU A 2 -1.41 -11.80 -6.00
CA LEU A 2 -1.89 -10.76 -6.93
C LEU A 2 -3.28 -10.40 -6.44
N PHE A 3 -3.54 -9.12 -6.12
CA PHE A 3 -4.89 -8.71 -5.76
C PHE A 3 -5.78 -8.81 -7.00
N VAL A 4 -6.90 -9.52 -6.86
CA VAL A 4 -7.89 -9.63 -7.93
C VAL A 4 -8.50 -8.25 -8.11
N ARG A 5 -8.21 -7.63 -9.25
CA ARG A 5 -8.92 -6.44 -9.69
C ARG A 5 -10.19 -6.94 -10.35
N GLY A 6 -11.30 -6.88 -9.65
CA GLY A 6 -12.60 -7.12 -10.27
C GLY A 6 -12.72 -6.18 -11.47
N ASN A 7 -12.85 -6.73 -12.68
CA ASN A 7 -13.49 -6.03 -13.80
C ASN A 7 -15.01 -6.08 -13.60
N ALA A 8 -15.45 -5.91 -12.35
CA ALA A 8 -16.85 -5.87 -11.99
C ALA A 8 -17.46 -4.66 -12.70
N ASP A 9 -18.65 -4.87 -13.29
CA ASP A 9 -19.37 -3.81 -13.96
C ASP A 9 -19.53 -2.61 -13.01
N SER A 10 -19.58 -1.42 -13.58
CA SER A 10 -19.88 -0.19 -12.85
C SER A 10 -21.18 -0.27 -12.02
N ALA A 11 -22.06 -1.23 -12.33
CA ALA A 11 -23.30 -1.48 -11.61
C ALA A 11 -23.15 -2.25 -10.28
N THR A 12 -22.00 -2.86 -9.99
CA THR A 12 -21.88 -3.81 -8.85
C THR A 12 -20.86 -3.43 -7.79
N TRP A 13 -19.98 -2.45 -8.01
CA TRP A 13 -19.03 -2.01 -6.97
C TRP A 13 -19.75 -1.24 -5.85
N GLN A 14 -19.28 -1.39 -4.60
CA GLN A 14 -19.83 -0.70 -3.42
C GLN A 14 -19.06 0.55 -3.05
N ALA A 15 -17.76 0.61 -3.35
CA ALA A 15 -17.01 1.85 -3.23
C ALA A 15 -15.89 1.94 -4.27
N LYS A 16 -15.57 3.17 -4.64
CA LYS A 16 -14.47 3.51 -5.54
C LYS A 16 -13.44 4.31 -4.76
N LEU A 17 -12.21 3.83 -4.77
CA LEU A 17 -11.08 4.41 -4.07
C LEU A 17 -10.11 5.00 -5.07
N HIS A 18 -9.61 6.20 -4.80
CA HIS A 18 -8.55 6.82 -5.58
C HIS A 18 -7.24 6.73 -4.82
N VAL A 19 -6.21 6.21 -5.48
CA VAL A 19 -4.85 6.11 -4.95
C VAL A 19 -3.96 7.06 -5.73
N SER A 20 -3.09 7.79 -5.01
CA SER A 20 -2.08 8.67 -5.58
C SER A 20 -0.72 8.42 -4.95
N LEU A 21 0.33 8.79 -5.67
CA LEU A 21 1.71 8.75 -5.19
C LEU A 21 2.31 10.14 -5.30
N ALA A 22 3.14 10.45 -4.32
CA ALA A 22 4.01 11.61 -4.30
C ALA A 22 5.36 11.20 -3.70
N THR A 23 6.38 12.04 -3.87
CA THR A 23 7.63 11.94 -3.13
C THR A 23 7.99 13.29 -2.53
N SER A 24 8.91 13.32 -1.57
CA SER A 24 9.68 14.54 -1.34
C SER A 24 10.32 14.96 -2.67
N SER A 25 10.29 16.26 -2.98
CA SER A 25 10.77 16.77 -4.27
C SER A 25 12.28 16.63 -4.42
N THR A 26 13.00 16.50 -3.30
CA THR A 26 14.46 16.49 -3.25
C THR A 26 15.00 15.54 -2.20
N ILE A 27 16.25 15.10 -2.38
CA ILE A 27 17.08 14.44 -1.37
C ILE A 27 18.49 15.04 -1.38
N SER A 28 19.04 15.39 -0.21
CA SER A 28 20.31 16.13 -0.10
C SER A 28 21.51 15.22 0.12
N LEU A 29 22.57 15.42 -0.66
CA LEU A 29 23.83 14.69 -0.53
C LEU A 29 24.68 15.16 0.65
N SER A 30 24.54 16.39 1.13
CA SER A 30 25.27 16.93 2.28
C SER A 30 24.73 16.40 3.61
N ASP A 31 23.45 16.01 3.67
CA ASP A 31 22.87 15.37 4.85
C ASP A 31 23.03 13.84 4.80
N PRO A 32 23.90 13.25 5.64
CA PRO A 32 24.06 11.80 5.71
C PRO A 32 22.82 11.07 6.25
N ASN A 33 21.88 11.79 6.87
CA ASN A 33 20.62 11.24 7.37
C ASN A 33 19.41 11.63 6.49
N ALA A 34 19.66 12.20 5.31
CA ALA A 34 18.60 12.50 4.36
C ALA A 34 17.81 11.24 4.01
N ALA A 35 16.52 11.42 3.78
CA ALA A 35 15.64 10.36 3.33
C ALA A 35 14.73 10.88 2.22
N LEU A 36 14.42 9.98 1.29
CA LEU A 36 13.37 10.17 0.30
C LEU A 36 12.06 9.69 0.94
N ASP A 37 11.11 10.60 1.11
CA ASP A 37 9.77 10.23 1.54
C ASP A 37 8.96 9.83 0.32
N VAL A 38 8.48 8.59 0.28
CA VAL A 38 7.56 8.09 -0.75
C VAL A 38 6.17 8.01 -0.14
N ILE A 39 5.26 8.84 -0.64
CA ILE A 39 3.98 9.14 -0.01
C ILE A 39 2.87 8.50 -0.85
N VAL A 40 2.16 7.53 -0.27
CA VAL A 40 0.99 6.91 -0.90
C VAL A 40 -0.25 7.40 -0.19
N SER A 41 -1.19 7.97 -0.94
CA SER A 41 -2.46 8.43 -0.39
C SER A 41 -3.63 7.66 -0.99
N VAL A 42 -4.67 7.43 -0.18
CA VAL A 42 -5.92 6.81 -0.62
C VAL A 42 -7.12 7.59 -0.08
N ARG A 43 -8.15 7.75 -0.90
CA ARG A 43 -9.43 8.38 -0.50
C ARG A 43 -10.62 7.72 -1.18
N ILE A 44 -11.80 7.85 -0.57
CA ILE A 44 -13.07 7.47 -1.18
C ILE A 44 -13.46 8.54 -2.20
N VAL A 45 -13.70 8.15 -3.45
CA VAL A 45 -14.23 9.04 -4.50
C VAL A 45 -15.69 8.78 -4.81
N ASP A 46 -16.18 7.57 -4.52
CA ASP A 46 -17.59 7.21 -4.66
C ASP A 46 -17.93 6.05 -3.73
N SER A 47 -19.15 6.00 -3.21
CA SER A 47 -19.57 4.97 -2.24
C SER A 47 -21.09 4.79 -2.26
N ALA A 48 -21.53 3.53 -2.18
CA ALA A 48 -22.94 3.18 -1.96
C ALA A 48 -23.45 3.62 -0.58
N ASN A 49 -22.55 3.88 0.37
CA ASN A 49 -22.84 4.48 1.67
C ASN A 49 -22.05 5.79 1.83
N PRO A 50 -22.54 6.92 1.29
CA PRO A 50 -21.86 8.21 1.40
C PRO A 50 -21.67 8.62 2.86
N GLY A 51 -20.48 9.13 3.19
CA GLY A 51 -20.13 9.53 4.56
C GLY A 51 -19.67 8.39 5.47
N GLU A 52 -19.84 7.12 5.06
CA GLU A 52 -19.40 5.98 5.85
C GLU A 52 -17.92 5.65 5.59
N PRO A 53 -17.07 5.52 6.62
CA PRO A 53 -15.67 5.13 6.47
C PRO A 53 -15.52 3.69 5.95
N ILE A 54 -14.35 3.39 5.38
CA ILE A 54 -13.99 2.05 4.93
C ILE A 54 -12.73 1.61 5.66
N THR A 55 -12.76 0.46 6.34
CA THR A 55 -11.56 -0.18 6.89
C THR A 55 -11.11 -1.32 5.99
N CYS A 56 -9.82 -1.36 5.66
CA CYS A 56 -9.22 -2.43 4.87
C CYS A 56 -7.95 -3.00 5.51
N LEU A 57 -7.69 -4.28 5.24
CA LEU A 57 -6.43 -4.95 5.57
C LEU A 57 -5.33 -4.46 4.63
N ILE A 58 -4.22 -3.97 5.17
CA ILE A 58 -3.11 -3.42 4.39
C ILE A 58 -1.94 -4.39 4.19
N HIS A 59 -2.02 -5.59 4.74
CA HIS A 59 -0.95 -6.59 4.63
C HIS A 59 -0.56 -6.88 3.16
N ARG A 60 0.73 -6.76 2.85
CA ARG A 60 1.31 -6.93 1.50
C ARG A 60 0.76 -5.98 0.44
N THR A 61 0.23 -4.83 0.84
CA THR A 61 -0.20 -3.77 -0.07
C THR A 61 0.83 -2.64 -0.09
N VAL A 62 0.69 -1.70 -1.03
CA VAL A 62 1.47 -0.46 -1.06
C VAL A 62 1.26 0.44 0.17
N PHE A 63 0.24 0.15 0.98
CA PHE A 63 -0.11 0.92 2.17
C PHE A 63 0.61 0.42 3.43
N GLN A 64 1.27 -0.75 3.38
CA GLN A 64 2.00 -1.29 4.52
C GLN A 64 3.36 -0.60 4.67
N VAL A 65 3.53 0.20 5.73
CA VAL A 65 4.77 0.88 6.06
C VAL A 65 5.60 0.00 6.99
N PHE A 66 6.86 -0.22 6.63
CA PHE A 66 7.83 -0.93 7.47
C PHE A 66 8.69 0.09 8.22
N GLY A 67 8.67 0.00 9.55
CA GLY A 67 9.50 0.77 10.45
C GLY A 67 10.92 0.20 10.62
N GLU A 68 11.76 0.97 11.30
CA GLU A 68 13.08 0.51 11.73
C GLU A 68 12.93 -0.67 12.70
N GLY A 69 13.52 -1.81 12.37
CA GLY A 69 13.50 -3.01 13.23
C GLY A 69 12.39 -4.03 12.93
N ASP A 70 11.45 -3.74 12.02
CA ASP A 70 10.37 -4.67 11.65
C ASP A 70 10.86 -6.00 11.02
N GLY A 71 12.15 -6.06 10.66
CA GLY A 71 12.79 -7.23 10.08
C GLY A 71 12.20 -7.61 8.72
N GLY A 72 12.79 -8.64 8.09
CA GLY A 72 12.29 -9.17 6.83
C GLY A 72 12.53 -8.29 5.60
N VAL A 73 11.70 -8.50 4.58
CA VAL A 73 11.75 -7.82 3.27
C VAL A 73 10.58 -6.85 3.21
N ASP A 74 10.86 -5.56 3.01
CA ASP A 74 9.84 -4.52 2.95
C ASP A 74 9.06 -4.51 1.61
N MET A 75 8.11 -3.57 1.46
CA MET A 75 7.29 -3.49 0.25
C MET A 75 8.07 -3.06 -1.00
N PHE A 76 9.12 -2.24 -0.88
CA PHE A 76 9.96 -1.87 -2.01
C PHE A 76 10.67 -3.10 -2.57
N ALA A 77 11.29 -3.87 -1.69
CA ALA A 77 12.03 -5.07 -2.05
C ALA A 77 11.13 -6.23 -2.51
N ARG A 78 9.84 -6.19 -2.19
CA ARG A 78 8.83 -7.10 -2.78
C ARG A 78 8.34 -6.67 -4.16
N GLY A 79 8.72 -5.48 -4.62
CA GLY A 79 8.32 -4.93 -5.91
C GLY A 79 6.97 -4.22 -5.90
N ALA A 80 6.52 -3.72 -4.74
CA ALA A 80 5.36 -2.83 -4.63
C ALA A 80 5.61 -1.47 -5.29
N PHE A 81 6.89 -1.09 -5.34
CA PHE A 81 7.39 0.07 -6.07
C PHE A 81 8.37 -0.40 -7.15
N GLY A 82 8.46 0.38 -8.23
CA GLY A 82 9.48 0.19 -9.25
C GLY A 82 10.88 0.53 -8.71
N SER A 83 11.91 0.11 -9.46
CA SER A 83 13.25 0.65 -9.26
C SER A 83 13.25 2.16 -9.45
N ILE A 84 14.13 2.87 -8.73
CA ILE A 84 14.38 4.28 -8.97
C ILE A 84 15.15 4.42 -10.29
N ARG A 85 14.61 5.18 -11.25
CA ARG A 85 15.17 5.34 -12.60
C ARG A 85 15.60 6.78 -12.85
N GLY A 86 16.81 6.97 -13.33
CA GLY A 86 17.29 8.29 -13.72
C GLY A 86 16.49 8.83 -14.90
N VAL A 87 16.30 10.14 -14.92
CA VAL A 87 15.72 10.86 -16.06
C VAL A 87 16.56 12.07 -16.43
N ASP A 88 16.53 12.42 -17.72
CA ASP A 88 17.16 13.62 -18.23
C ASP A 88 16.27 14.87 -18.03
N SER A 89 16.73 16.02 -18.53
CA SER A 89 16.00 17.29 -18.46
C SER A 89 14.68 17.29 -19.25
N GLU A 90 14.57 16.41 -20.25
CA GLU A 90 13.36 16.20 -21.05
C GLU A 90 12.47 15.09 -20.49
N ASN A 91 12.82 14.56 -19.30
CA ASN A 91 12.06 13.58 -18.57
C ASN A 91 12.07 12.17 -19.20
N ASN A 92 13.03 11.90 -20.11
CA ASN A 92 13.24 10.59 -20.70
C ASN A 92 14.09 9.71 -19.78
N HIS A 93 13.85 8.40 -19.80
CA HIS A 93 14.63 7.46 -19.01
C HIS A 93 16.09 7.42 -19.45
N THR A 94 17.00 7.48 -18.48
CA THR A 94 18.42 7.20 -18.70
C THR A 94 18.73 5.75 -18.35
N GLU A 95 19.98 5.33 -18.57
CA GLU A 95 20.47 4.01 -18.14
C GLU A 95 20.68 3.90 -16.63
N ARG A 96 20.66 5.03 -15.90
CA ARG A 96 20.86 5.04 -14.45
C ARG A 96 19.64 4.40 -13.76
N ARG A 97 19.90 3.41 -12.92
CA ARG A 97 18.86 2.68 -12.20
C ARG A 97 19.37 2.24 -10.85
N ILE A 98 18.58 2.48 -9.81
CA ILE A 98 18.81 1.97 -8.45
C ILE A 98 17.74 0.90 -8.18
N SER A 99 18.19 -0.32 -8.01
CA SER A 99 17.43 -1.50 -7.65
C SER A 99 17.00 -1.41 -6.19
N LEU A 100 15.70 -1.47 -5.98
CA LEU A 100 15.13 -1.60 -4.63
C LEU A 100 14.91 -3.07 -4.23
N GLY A 101 15.39 -4.02 -5.04
CA GLY A 101 15.14 -5.46 -4.89
C GLY A 101 13.90 -5.95 -5.63
N LEU A 102 13.75 -7.28 -5.71
CA LEU A 102 12.55 -7.95 -6.24
C LEU A 102 12.48 -9.39 -5.72
N PHE A 103 12.12 -9.54 -4.45
CA PHE A 103 12.08 -10.83 -3.77
C PHE A 103 10.67 -11.40 -3.72
N ARG A 104 10.58 -12.70 -3.99
CA ARG A 104 9.38 -13.48 -3.68
C ARG A 104 9.51 -14.02 -2.26
N VAL A 105 8.66 -13.55 -1.38
CA VAL A 105 8.68 -13.97 0.02
C VAL A 105 7.61 -15.04 0.24
N ASN A 106 8.04 -16.23 0.66
CA ASN A 106 7.17 -17.26 1.20
C ASN A 106 7.03 -17.02 2.70
N GLU A 107 5.99 -16.32 3.12
CA GLU A 107 5.74 -16.12 4.56
C GLU A 107 4.90 -17.26 5.11
N THR A 108 5.31 -17.73 6.28
CA THR A 108 4.48 -18.55 7.15
C THR A 108 3.60 -17.63 8.00
N MET A 109 2.32 -17.97 8.15
CA MET A 109 1.42 -17.29 9.08
C MET A 109 2.02 -17.32 10.49
N ARG A 110 1.99 -16.18 11.18
CA ARG A 110 2.50 -16.08 12.57
C ARG A 110 1.61 -16.84 13.57
N SER A 111 0.33 -16.98 13.25
CA SER A 111 -0.67 -17.62 14.10
C SER A 111 -1.82 -18.18 13.25
N ASP A 112 -2.44 -19.24 13.76
CA ASP A 112 -3.68 -19.84 13.28
C ASP A 112 -4.95 -19.24 13.93
N ALA A 113 -4.80 -18.22 14.77
CA ALA A 113 -5.90 -17.52 15.44
C ALA A 113 -7.00 -17.12 14.45
N LEU A 114 -8.28 -17.19 14.84
CA LEU A 114 -9.38 -16.83 13.95
C LEU A 114 -9.44 -15.32 13.68
N ASP A 115 -9.04 -14.52 14.66
CA ASP A 115 -8.99 -13.06 14.56
C ASP A 115 -7.74 -12.60 13.79
N LEU A 116 -7.95 -11.91 12.68
CA LEU A 116 -6.89 -11.32 11.89
C LEU A 116 -6.03 -10.35 12.71
N ARG A 117 -6.61 -9.65 13.70
CA ARG A 117 -5.83 -8.78 14.61
C ARG A 117 -4.87 -9.59 15.48
N GLU A 118 -5.30 -10.73 16.01
CA GLU A 118 -4.46 -11.65 16.79
C GLU A 118 -3.35 -12.28 15.94
N ARG A 119 -3.53 -12.37 14.61
CA ARG A 119 -2.47 -12.77 13.67
C ARG A 119 -1.38 -11.71 13.47
N GLY A 120 -1.57 -10.51 14.03
CA GLY A 120 -0.66 -9.37 13.86
C GLY A 120 -0.84 -8.65 12.52
N TYR A 121 -2.03 -8.72 11.92
CA TYR A 121 -2.35 -7.94 10.74
C TYR A 121 -2.75 -6.51 11.08
N GLU A 122 -2.37 -5.60 10.18
CA GLU A 122 -2.64 -4.17 10.29
C GLU A 122 -3.78 -3.75 9.36
N PHE A 123 -4.51 -2.73 9.79
CA PHE A 123 -5.69 -2.23 9.10
C PHE A 123 -5.61 -0.71 8.96
N LEU A 124 -6.25 -0.19 7.92
CA LEU A 124 -6.33 1.23 7.61
C LEU A 124 -7.80 1.63 7.49
N THR A 125 -8.24 2.66 8.21
CA THR A 125 -9.50 3.34 7.92
C THR A 125 -9.28 4.45 6.89
N ILE A 126 -10.11 4.46 5.85
CA ILE A 126 -10.26 5.54 4.88
C ILE A 126 -11.52 6.32 5.26
N PRO A 127 -11.44 7.62 5.58
CA PRO A 127 -12.57 8.44 6.00
C PRO A 127 -13.68 8.52 4.96
N GLY A 128 -14.93 8.55 5.46
CA GLY A 128 -16.14 8.65 4.65
C GLY A 128 -16.42 10.05 4.07
N ASP A 129 -15.73 11.08 4.56
CA ASP A 129 -15.87 12.47 4.12
C ASP A 129 -15.09 12.78 2.82
N GLY A 130 -14.42 11.78 2.25
CA GLY A 130 -13.62 11.90 1.02
C GLY A 130 -12.22 12.50 1.25
N SER A 131 -11.85 12.77 2.50
CA SER A 131 -10.46 13.12 2.84
C SER A 131 -9.52 11.94 2.58
N ALA A 132 -8.27 12.25 2.27
CA ALA A 132 -7.26 11.25 2.00
C ALA A 132 -6.53 10.85 3.28
N VAL A 133 -6.26 9.55 3.42
CA VAL A 133 -5.28 9.05 4.37
C VAL A 133 -3.98 8.78 3.64
N THR A 134 -2.87 9.09 4.31
CA THR A 134 -1.54 9.13 3.74
C THR A 134 -0.59 8.24 4.52
N MET A 135 0.18 7.46 3.79
CA MET A 135 1.20 6.56 4.30
C MET A 135 2.55 7.02 3.74
N THR A 136 3.47 7.37 4.65
CA THR A 136 4.81 7.83 4.27
C THR A 136 5.80 6.70 4.47
N HIS A 137 6.41 6.26 3.37
CA HIS A 137 7.50 5.32 3.36
C HIS A 137 8.83 6.08 3.30
N ARG A 138 9.58 6.05 4.40
CA ARG A 138 10.87 6.75 4.50
C ARG A 138 12.02 5.89 3.99
N LEU A 139 12.68 6.32 2.92
CA LEU A 139 13.86 5.68 2.34
C LEU A 139 15.11 6.49 2.64
N ASP A 140 15.81 6.16 3.72
CA ASP A 140 17.17 6.68 3.96
C ASP A 140 18.17 6.11 2.93
N TRP A 141 19.39 6.66 2.92
CA TRP A 141 20.44 6.22 2.02
C TRP A 141 20.75 4.72 2.10
N ASN A 142 20.74 4.14 3.31
CA ASN A 142 21.00 2.71 3.49
C ASN A 142 19.88 1.87 2.86
N ARG A 143 18.62 2.29 2.99
CA ARG A 143 17.47 1.61 2.38
C ARG A 143 17.44 1.76 0.87
N ILE A 144 17.76 2.95 0.33
CA ILE A 144 17.81 3.22 -1.12
C ILE A 144 18.78 2.26 -1.81
N PHE A 145 19.97 2.07 -1.24
CA PHE A 145 21.05 1.29 -1.85
C PHE A 145 21.15 -0.15 -1.33
N LYS A 146 20.29 -0.58 -0.39
CA LYS A 146 20.37 -1.89 0.27
C LYS A 146 20.52 -3.09 -0.68
N TYR A 147 19.89 -2.99 -1.85
CA TYR A 147 19.85 -4.05 -2.87
C TYR A 147 20.39 -3.60 -4.22
N GLU A 148 21.09 -2.46 -4.25
CA GLU A 148 21.77 -1.96 -5.44
C GLU A 148 23.23 -2.40 -5.40
N GLU A 149 23.71 -2.95 -6.52
CA GLU A 149 25.06 -3.54 -6.61
C GLU A 149 26.04 -2.68 -7.41
N LYS A 150 25.54 -1.77 -8.26
CA LYS A 150 26.32 -1.03 -9.25
C LYS A 150 26.50 0.44 -8.91
N LEU A 151 25.54 1.03 -8.19
CA LEU A 151 25.57 2.43 -7.79
C LEU A 151 25.60 2.54 -6.28
N SER A 152 26.35 3.51 -5.77
CA SER A 152 26.29 3.95 -4.39
C SER A 152 25.87 5.42 -4.31
N ARG A 153 25.76 5.93 -3.08
CA ARG A 153 25.48 7.35 -2.82
C ARG A 153 26.55 8.25 -3.44
N GLU A 154 27.81 7.83 -3.40
CA GLU A 154 28.96 8.60 -3.91
C GLU A 154 28.95 8.75 -5.44
N ASP A 155 28.20 7.89 -6.15
CA ASP A 155 28.03 7.97 -7.61
C ASP A 155 26.94 8.96 -8.04
N LEU A 156 26.16 9.48 -7.10
CA LEU A 156 25.12 10.46 -7.36
C LEU A 156 25.71 11.87 -7.48
N LYS A 157 25.08 12.70 -8.32
CA LYS A 157 25.47 14.10 -8.50
C LYS A 157 24.29 15.02 -8.24
N ALA A 158 24.58 16.19 -7.66
CA ALA A 158 23.58 17.26 -7.55
C ALA A 158 23.04 17.62 -8.95
N GLY A 159 21.72 17.84 -9.03
CA GLY A 159 20.97 18.07 -10.26
C GLY A 159 20.48 16.80 -10.96
N GLU A 160 20.90 15.59 -10.55
CA GLU A 160 20.35 14.36 -11.11
C GLU A 160 18.88 14.18 -10.69
N LYS A 161 18.03 13.83 -11.66
CA LYS A 161 16.62 13.58 -11.43
C LYS A 161 16.33 12.10 -11.55
N PHE A 162 15.45 11.62 -10.68
CA PHE A 162 15.06 10.23 -10.62
C PHE A 162 13.55 10.10 -10.48
N ARG A 163 13.04 8.96 -10.95
CA ARG A 163 11.63 8.59 -10.93
C ARG A 163 11.39 7.30 -10.20
N ILE A 164 10.28 7.23 -9.49
CA ILE A 164 9.78 6.01 -8.86
C ILE A 164 8.28 5.87 -9.14
N GLY A 165 7.88 4.66 -9.51
CA GLY A 165 6.49 4.33 -9.80
C GLY A 165 5.92 3.29 -8.86
N LEU A 166 4.60 3.16 -8.87
CA LEU A 166 3.87 2.20 -8.06
C LEU A 166 3.51 0.96 -8.90
N ASN A 167 3.79 -0.23 -8.38
CA ASN A 167 3.32 -1.46 -9.01
C ASN A 167 1.84 -1.70 -8.69
N LYS A 168 1.00 -1.43 -9.67
CA LYS A 168 -0.46 -1.56 -9.59
C LYS A 168 -0.96 -2.93 -9.04
N LYS A 169 -0.16 -4.00 -9.15
CA LYS A 169 -0.48 -5.33 -8.59
C LYS A 169 -0.53 -5.37 -7.06
N PHE A 170 0.03 -4.36 -6.39
CA PHE A 170 0.05 -4.20 -4.94
C PHE A 170 -0.99 -3.17 -4.43
N ILE A 171 -1.77 -2.58 -5.33
CA ILE A 171 -2.95 -1.78 -4.97
C ILE A 171 -4.13 -2.74 -4.84
N GLY A 172 -4.64 -2.90 -3.63
CA GLY A 172 -5.77 -3.76 -3.33
C GLY A 172 -5.86 -4.06 -1.85
N THR A 173 -6.75 -4.98 -1.51
CA THR A 173 -6.85 -5.58 -0.18
C THR A 173 -7.42 -6.98 -0.31
N SER A 174 -7.19 -7.83 0.68
CA SER A 174 -7.84 -9.15 0.79
C SER A 174 -8.96 -9.17 1.83
N TRP A 175 -9.19 -8.07 2.55
CA TRP A 175 -10.23 -7.98 3.57
C TRP A 175 -10.66 -6.53 3.74
N TRP A 176 -11.97 -6.26 3.73
CA TRP A 176 -12.50 -4.91 3.96
C TRP A 176 -13.95 -4.90 4.45
N CYS A 177 -14.34 -3.84 5.16
CA CYS A 177 -15.74 -3.56 5.47
C CYS A 177 -15.97 -2.04 5.60
N PHE A 178 -17.24 -1.64 5.72
CA PHE A 178 -17.57 -0.29 6.18
C PHE A 178 -17.40 -0.18 7.70
N GLY A 179 -17.18 1.04 8.17
CA GLY A 179 -16.97 1.39 9.57
C GLY A 179 -15.56 1.89 9.86
N ASP A 180 -15.41 2.60 10.97
CA ASP A 180 -14.11 3.08 11.46
C ASP A 180 -13.56 2.21 12.60
N LEU A 181 -12.23 2.04 12.63
CA LEU A 181 -11.49 1.32 13.67
C LEU A 181 -11.71 1.89 15.08
N GLU A 182 -11.85 3.21 15.22
CA GLU A 182 -12.09 3.89 16.50
C GLU A 182 -13.56 4.17 16.79
N GLY A 183 -14.43 3.97 15.81
CA GLY A 183 -15.89 4.05 15.89
C GLY A 183 -16.55 2.68 15.87
N ASP A 184 -17.23 2.36 14.77
CA ASP A 184 -18.12 1.19 14.61
C ASP A 184 -17.41 -0.15 14.82
N LEU A 185 -16.11 -0.21 14.51
CA LEU A 185 -15.28 -1.42 14.60
C LEU A 185 -14.45 -1.48 15.88
N LYS A 186 -14.62 -0.51 16.79
CA LYS A 186 -13.90 -0.49 18.06
C LYS A 186 -14.28 -1.72 18.89
N GLY A 187 -13.26 -2.46 19.33
CA GLY A 187 -13.44 -3.69 20.11
C GLY A 187 -14.00 -4.89 19.33
N ARG A 188 -14.23 -4.77 18.01
CA ARG A 188 -14.63 -5.90 17.17
C ARG A 188 -13.45 -6.79 16.81
N ARG A 189 -13.73 -8.08 16.65
CA ARG A 189 -12.78 -9.10 16.14
C ARG A 189 -12.94 -9.25 14.63
N PHE A 190 -11.86 -9.52 13.90
CA PHE A 190 -11.88 -9.46 12.44
C PHE A 190 -11.73 -10.87 11.89
N TYR A 191 -12.79 -11.41 11.30
CA TYR A 191 -12.78 -12.81 10.84
C TYR A 191 -12.27 -12.90 9.40
N ALA A 192 -11.48 -13.92 9.09
CA ALA A 192 -10.83 -14.08 7.79
C ALA A 192 -11.78 -14.42 6.62
N TRP A 193 -13.04 -14.76 6.90
CA TRP A 193 -14.03 -15.02 5.86
C TRP A 193 -14.36 -13.74 5.07
N CYS A 194 -14.43 -13.89 3.76
CA CYS A 194 -14.89 -12.87 2.83
C CYS A 194 -16.03 -13.43 1.98
N GLU A 195 -16.90 -12.52 1.52
CA GLU A 195 -18.04 -12.80 0.64
C GLU A 195 -17.58 -13.14 -0.81
N ASP A 196 -16.53 -13.96 -0.97
CA ASP A 196 -16.07 -14.42 -2.28
C ASP A 196 -16.66 -15.79 -2.67
N ASP A 197 -16.58 -16.12 -3.95
CA ASP A 197 -17.06 -17.40 -4.50
C ASP A 197 -16.20 -18.62 -4.08
N PHE A 198 -15.14 -18.41 -3.28
CA PHE A 198 -14.12 -19.41 -2.96
C PHE A 198 -14.26 -19.99 -1.54
N ARG A 199 -15.47 -20.49 -1.27
CA ARG A 199 -15.73 -21.77 -0.57
C ARG A 199 -15.28 -21.92 0.89
N ASN A 200 -15.69 -21.02 1.77
CA ASN A 200 -15.96 -21.41 3.16
C ASN A 200 -17.40 -21.03 3.51
N ASP A 201 -18.08 -21.88 4.28
CA ASP A 201 -19.41 -21.55 4.79
C ASP A 201 -19.32 -20.27 5.61
N ARG A 202 -20.20 -19.31 5.32
CA ARG A 202 -20.31 -18.08 6.11
C ARG A 202 -20.58 -18.50 7.57
N PRO A 203 -19.83 -17.96 8.55
CA PRO A 203 -20.16 -18.19 9.96
C PRO A 203 -21.60 -17.76 10.26
N ASP A 204 -22.30 -18.53 11.07
CA ASP A 204 -23.68 -18.22 11.41
C ASP A 204 -23.81 -16.93 12.25
N ASP A 205 -25.00 -16.34 12.22
CA ASP A 205 -25.24 -15.05 12.88
C ASP A 205 -25.12 -15.12 14.42
N ALA A 206 -25.30 -16.30 15.03
CA ALA A 206 -25.12 -16.47 16.47
C ALA A 206 -23.63 -16.36 16.83
N PHE A 207 -22.76 -17.05 16.10
CA PHE A 207 -21.31 -16.94 16.22
C PHE A 207 -20.84 -15.49 16.07
N LEU A 208 -21.33 -14.79 15.04
CA LEU A 208 -20.94 -13.40 14.78
C LEU A 208 -21.35 -12.47 15.91
N ARG A 209 -22.59 -12.59 16.40
CA ARG A 209 -23.13 -11.75 17.47
C ARG A 209 -22.45 -12.01 18.81
N GLU A 210 -22.25 -13.28 19.17
CA GLU A 210 -21.66 -13.66 20.46
C GLU A 210 -20.17 -13.31 20.54
N GLY A 211 -19.44 -13.43 19.43
CA GLY A 211 -18.01 -13.13 19.37
C GLY A 211 -17.67 -11.68 18.98
N ASN A 212 -18.66 -10.83 18.74
CA ASN A 212 -18.49 -9.44 18.29
C ASN A 212 -17.62 -9.33 17.02
N TRP A 213 -17.92 -10.14 16.02
CA TRP A 213 -17.12 -10.27 14.80
C TRP A 213 -17.54 -9.28 13.70
N ALA A 214 -16.54 -8.72 13.01
CA ALA A 214 -16.68 -8.07 11.71
C ALA A 214 -16.30 -9.05 10.60
N LEU A 215 -17.10 -9.09 9.54
CA LEU A 215 -16.86 -9.89 8.34
C LEU A 215 -16.36 -9.00 7.20
N SER A 216 -15.53 -9.59 6.33
CA SER A 216 -15.17 -8.93 5.08
C SER A 216 -16.30 -9.01 4.07
N LYS A 217 -16.44 -7.94 3.30
CA LYS A 217 -17.11 -7.96 2.01
C LYS A 217 -16.20 -8.56 0.93
N ASP A 218 -16.76 -8.88 -0.22
CA ASP A 218 -15.98 -9.31 -1.39
C ASP A 218 -15.00 -8.19 -1.81
N PRO A 219 -13.68 -8.43 -1.85
CA PRO A 219 -12.71 -7.46 -2.34
C PRO A 219 -12.97 -6.94 -3.76
N THR A 220 -13.68 -7.69 -4.62
CA THR A 220 -14.01 -7.26 -5.98
C THR A 220 -15.02 -6.11 -6.02
N LEU A 221 -15.74 -5.88 -4.92
CA LEU A 221 -16.67 -4.76 -4.76
C LEU A 221 -15.97 -3.41 -4.47
N LEU A 222 -14.65 -3.42 -4.25
CA LEU A 222 -13.83 -2.20 -4.20
C LEU A 222 -13.18 -1.93 -5.56
N LYS A 223 -13.54 -0.79 -6.16
CA LYS A 223 -12.89 -0.31 -7.38
C LYS A 223 -11.71 0.59 -7.05
N TRP A 224 -10.51 0.13 -7.39
CA TRP A 224 -9.28 0.90 -7.21
C TRP A 224 -8.95 1.70 -8.46
N GLN A 225 -9.07 3.02 -8.39
CA GLN A 225 -8.58 3.95 -9.39
C GLN A 225 -7.21 4.47 -9.01
N TRP A 226 -6.34 4.53 -10.01
CA TRP A 226 -5.02 5.14 -9.94
C TRP A 226 -4.95 6.18 -11.05
N SER A 227 -4.42 7.36 -10.75
CA SER A 227 -4.23 8.43 -11.73
C SER A 227 -3.20 7.99 -12.77
N THR A 228 -3.65 7.80 -14.01
CA THR A 228 -2.83 7.33 -15.14
C THR A 228 -1.92 8.40 -15.75
N GLU A 229 -2.02 9.65 -15.31
CA GLU A 229 -1.25 10.76 -15.90
C GLU A 229 0.17 10.87 -15.33
N ASP A 230 0.45 10.26 -14.16
CA ASP A 230 1.74 10.26 -13.48
C ASP A 230 2.06 8.87 -12.90
N ASP A 231 2.27 7.87 -13.76
CA ASP A 231 2.62 6.50 -13.30
C ASP A 231 3.89 6.47 -12.42
N ASP A 232 4.75 7.49 -12.60
CA ASP A 232 5.96 7.73 -11.83
C ASP A 232 5.99 9.16 -11.27
N VAL A 233 6.52 9.33 -10.06
CA VAL A 233 6.82 10.64 -9.46
C VAL A 233 8.32 10.91 -9.49
N THR A 234 8.68 12.18 -9.65
CA THR A 234 10.08 12.61 -9.85
C THR A 234 10.61 13.33 -8.61
N PHE A 235 11.87 13.09 -8.27
CA PHE A 235 12.63 13.84 -7.27
C PHE A 235 14.02 14.18 -7.80
N GLU A 236 14.66 15.19 -7.21
CA GLU A 236 15.99 15.67 -7.59
C GLU A 236 17.00 15.46 -6.45
N VAL A 237 18.21 15.04 -6.81
CA VAL A 237 19.34 15.01 -5.90
C VAL A 237 19.91 16.41 -5.79
N ILE A 238 19.97 16.95 -4.59
CA ILE A 238 20.54 18.28 -4.31
C ILE A 238 21.81 18.16 -3.48
N GLU A 239 22.58 19.24 -3.43
CA GLU A 239 23.74 19.33 -2.55
C GLU A 239 23.34 19.28 -1.07
#